data_AF-A0A0H2R505-F1
#
_entry.id   AF-A0A0H2R505-F1
#
_cell.length_a   1.000
_cell.length_b   1.000
_cell.length_c   1.000
_cell.angle_alpha   90.00
_cell.angle_beta   90.00
_cell.angle_gamma   90.00
#
_symmetry.space_group_name_H-M   'P 1'
#
loop_
_entity.id
_entity.type
_entity.pdbx_description
1 polymer ?
#
loop_
_entity_poly.entity_id
_entity_poly.type
_entity_poly.pdbx_seq_one_letter_code
_entity_poly.pdbx_strand_id
1 'polypeptide(L)'
;ILDKIMKAPITLQTGDILGISRDVAHQMLESVKPKPQTPRPTNMVATSFATKTRGILIRLQIHCNGNLIEAILDTGSMLNICNSKTWKTTIQYPMDVT
;
A
#
# COMPACT_ATOMS: atom_id res chain seq x y z
N ILE A 1 -9.15 44.81 7.43
CA ILE A 1 -9.59 43.75 8.37
C ILE A 1 -9.96 42.49 7.59
N LEU A 2 -10.82 42.57 6.57
CA LEU A 2 -11.16 41.45 5.68
C LEU A 2 -9.95 40.73 5.06
N ASP A 3 -8.97 41.49 4.55
CA ASP A 3 -7.74 40.92 3.97
C ASP A 3 -6.89 40.12 4.98
N LYS A 4 -6.96 40.48 6.28
CA LYS A 4 -6.29 39.73 7.35
C LYS A 4 -7.03 38.43 7.69
N ILE A 5 -8.36 38.41 7.55
CA ILE A 5 -9.19 37.23 7.77
C ILE A 5 -9.00 36.22 6.63
N MET A 6 -8.95 36.68 5.39
CA MET A 6 -8.73 35.83 4.22
C MET A 6 -7.35 35.17 4.17
N LYS A 7 -6.34 35.78 4.81
CA LYS A 7 -4.97 35.25 4.88
C LYS A 7 -4.73 34.33 6.08
N ALA A 8 -5.72 34.13 6.94
CA ALA A 8 -5.57 33.25 8.09
C ALA A 8 -5.51 31.78 7.62
N PRO A 9 -4.47 31.02 8.01
CA PRO A 9 -4.40 29.60 7.67
C PRO A 9 -5.47 28.84 8.44
N ILE A 10 -6.29 28.07 7.73
CA ILE A 10 -7.28 27.16 8.30
C ILE A 10 -6.86 25.72 8.02
N THR A 11 -6.99 24.85 9.01
CA THR A 11 -6.76 23.41 8.86
C THR A 11 -8.11 22.73 8.63
N LEU A 12 -8.24 22.03 7.50
CA LEU A 12 -9.45 21.32 7.10
C LEU A 12 -9.10 19.90 6.67
N GLN A 13 -10.07 18.98 6.78
CA GLN A 13 -9.91 17.62 6.25
C GLN A 13 -9.95 17.67 4.72
N THR A 14 -9.04 16.94 4.07
CA THR A 14 -8.98 16.90 2.60
C THR A 14 -10.29 16.40 1.98
N GLY A 15 -10.97 15.45 2.66
CA GLY A 15 -12.27 14.94 2.21
C GLY A 15 -13.36 16.01 2.12
N ASP A 16 -13.37 16.96 3.06
CA ASP A 16 -14.35 18.05 3.08
C ASP A 16 -14.10 19.01 1.92
N ILE A 17 -12.83 19.32 1.61
CA ILE A 17 -12.46 20.21 0.49
C ILE A 17 -12.83 19.59 -0.86
N LEU A 18 -12.59 18.28 -1.02
CA LEU A 18 -12.92 17.55 -2.24
C LEU A 18 -14.44 17.42 -2.45
N GLY A 19 -15.21 17.35 -1.36
CA GLY A 19 -16.67 17.29 -1.41
C GLY A 19 -17.33 18.62 -1.79
N ILE A 20 -16.71 19.75 -1.42
CA ILE A 20 -17.28 21.10 -1.66
C ILE A 20 -16.81 21.75 -2.97
N SER A 21 -15.66 21.34 -3.53
CA SER A 21 -15.07 21.98 -4.70
C SER A 21 -14.74 20.98 -5.81
N ARG A 22 -15.51 21.08 -6.89
CA ARG A 22 -15.29 20.29 -8.11
C ARG A 22 -13.92 20.55 -8.74
N ASP A 23 -13.44 21.79 -8.72
CA ASP A 23 -12.18 22.17 -9.37
C ASP A 23 -10.97 21.61 -8.60
N VAL A 24 -10.99 21.68 -7.27
CA VAL A 24 -9.93 21.09 -6.42
C VAL A 24 -9.91 19.56 -6.55
N ALA A 25 -11.09 18.93 -6.63
CA ALA A 25 -11.19 17.49 -6.86
C ALA A 25 -10.60 17.07 -8.22
N HIS A 26 -10.90 17.82 -9.29
CA HIS A 26 -10.32 17.56 -10.61
C HIS A 26 -8.79 17.68 -10.61
N GLN A 27 -8.23 18.72 -9.98
CA GLN A 27 -6.79 18.93 -9.92
C GLN A 27 -6.05 17.82 -9.15
N MET A 28 -6.67 17.31 -8.08
CA MET A 28 -6.12 16.17 -7.34
C MET A 28 -6.19 14.87 -8.16
N LEU A 29 -7.30 14.62 -8.86
CA LEU A 29 -7.44 13.44 -9.73
C LEU A 29 -6.39 13.42 -10.84
N GLU A 30 -6.07 14.57 -11.43
CA GLU A 30 -5.00 14.65 -12.43
C GLU A 30 -3.61 14.37 -11.85
N SER A 31 -3.37 14.79 -10.60
CA SER A 31 -2.09 14.55 -9.90
C SER A 31 -1.91 13.08 -9.49
N VAL A 32 -3.01 12.34 -9.29
CA VAL A 32 -3.00 10.92 -8.88
C VAL A 32 -2.94 9.97 -10.08
N LYS A 33 -3.21 10.43 -11.32
CA LYS A 33 -3.13 9.58 -12.51
C LYS A 33 -1.73 8.94 -12.63
N PRO A 34 -1.64 7.59 -12.63
CA PRO A 34 -0.36 6.92 -12.80
C PRO A 34 0.25 7.30 -14.15
N LYS A 35 1.45 7.87 -14.14
CA LYS A 35 2.21 8.05 -15.38
C LYS A 35 2.60 6.66 -15.89
N PRO A 36 2.39 6.35 -17.18
CA PRO A 36 2.81 5.07 -17.74
C PRO A 36 4.33 4.95 -17.58
N GLN A 37 4.74 3.97 -16.77
CA GLN A 37 6.15 3.64 -16.63
C GLN A 37 6.59 3.00 -17.95
N THR A 38 7.47 3.70 -18.68
CA THR A 38 8.22 3.12 -19.79
C THR A 38 8.91 1.85 -19.28
N PRO A 39 8.74 0.68 -19.92
CA PRO A 39 9.37 -0.55 -19.45
C PRO A 39 10.89 -0.41 -19.54
N ARG A 40 11.55 -0.37 -18.38
CA ARG A 40 13.00 -0.40 -18.28
C ARG A 40 13.43 -1.87 -18.46
N PRO A 41 14.29 -2.23 -19.42
CA PRO A 41 14.77 -3.59 -19.55
C PRO A 41 15.69 -3.89 -18.36
N THR A 42 15.19 -4.64 -17.39
CA THR A 42 16.01 -5.20 -16.30
C THR A 42 16.61 -6.52 -16.77
N ASN A 43 17.94 -6.55 -16.88
CA ASN A 43 18.74 -7.73 -17.15
C ASN A 43 18.25 -8.92 -16.29
N MET A 44 17.78 -9.98 -16.96
CA MET A 44 17.32 -11.19 -16.29
C MET A 44 18.50 -11.94 -15.68
N VAL A 45 18.59 -11.92 -14.35
CA VAL A 45 19.47 -12.82 -13.60
C VAL A 45 18.68 -14.09 -13.31
N ALA A 46 19.14 -15.22 -13.84
CA ALA A 46 18.55 -16.53 -13.61
C ALA A 46 18.76 -16.94 -12.14
N THR A 47 17.69 -16.89 -11.34
CA THR A 47 17.65 -17.51 -10.01
C THR A 47 16.44 -18.43 -9.91
N SER A 48 16.76 -19.74 -9.80
CA SER A 48 16.02 -20.82 -9.13
C SER A 48 14.52 -21.07 -9.47
N PHE A 49 14.28 -22.26 -10.04
CA PHE A 49 13.05 -23.07 -10.04
C PHE A 49 11.73 -22.35 -10.32
N ALA A 50 11.26 -22.44 -11.56
CA ALA A 50 9.89 -22.11 -11.94
C ALA A 50 8.93 -23.21 -11.44
N THR A 51 8.38 -23.05 -10.24
CA THR A 51 7.24 -23.85 -9.79
C THR A 51 6.04 -23.53 -10.69
N LYS A 52 5.45 -24.57 -11.28
CA LYS A 52 4.26 -24.51 -12.15
C LYS A 52 3.01 -24.17 -11.32
N THR A 53 2.95 -22.97 -10.75
CA THR A 53 1.79 -22.45 -10.00
C THR A 53 1.95 -20.94 -9.81
N ARG A 54 1.82 -20.17 -10.90
CA ARG A 54 1.50 -18.73 -10.79
C ARG A 54 0.04 -18.52 -11.18
N GLY A 55 -0.86 -19.20 -10.46
CA GLY A 55 -2.24 -18.73 -10.39
C GLY A 55 -2.26 -17.29 -9.85
N ILE A 56 -3.28 -16.52 -10.21
CA ILE A 56 -3.45 -15.16 -9.70
C ILE A 56 -3.67 -15.27 -8.19
N LEU A 57 -2.64 -14.94 -7.40
CA LEU A 57 -2.74 -14.88 -5.95
C LEU A 57 -3.32 -13.53 -5.54
N ILE A 58 -4.24 -13.52 -4.58
CA ILE A 58 -4.74 -12.29 -3.97
C ILE A 58 -3.69 -11.81 -2.97
N ARG A 59 -3.07 -10.67 -3.26
CA ARG A 59 -2.02 -10.06 -2.43
C ARG A 59 -2.59 -8.86 -1.70
N LEU A 60 -2.31 -8.76 -0.41
CA LEU A 60 -2.75 -7.68 0.47
C LEU A 60 -1.53 -6.98 1.07
N GLN A 61 -1.58 -5.66 1.13
CA GLN A 61 -0.61 -4.86 1.88
C GLN A 61 -1.19 -4.60 3.26
N ILE A 62 -0.54 -5.16 4.30
CA ILE A 62 -1.01 -5.07 5.70
C ILE A 62 0.02 -4.31 6.55
N HIS A 63 -0.45 -3.49 7.47
CA HIS A 63 0.41 -2.85 8.45
C HIS A 63 0.50 -3.68 9.72
N CYS A 64 1.73 -3.95 10.19
CA CYS A 64 2.01 -4.60 11.46
C CYS A 64 3.14 -3.86 12.17
N ASN A 65 2.90 -3.40 13.40
CA ASN A 65 3.84 -2.58 14.16
C ASN A 65 4.37 -1.37 13.36
N GLY A 66 3.50 -0.71 12.58
CA GLY A 66 3.88 0.41 11.70
C GLY A 66 4.60 0.02 10.41
N ASN A 67 5.03 -1.23 10.26
CA ASN A 67 5.71 -1.73 9.06
C ASN A 67 4.71 -2.31 8.05
N LEU A 68 4.95 -2.04 6.77
CA LEU A 68 4.17 -2.62 5.67
C LEU A 68 4.66 -4.04 5.34
N ILE A 69 3.75 -5.00 5.31
CA ILE A 69 4.01 -6.40 4.98
C ILE A 69 3.10 -6.81 3.83
N GLU A 70 3.67 -7.48 2.83
CA GLU A 70 2.88 -8.15 1.80
C GLU A 70 2.43 -9.53 2.30
N ALA A 71 1.12 -9.76 2.30
CA ALA A 71 0.50 -11.04 2.67
C ALA A 71 -0.26 -11.63 1.48
N ILE A 72 -0.47 -12.94 1.50
CA ILE A 72 -1.30 -13.67 0.53
C ILE A 72 -2.60 -14.05 1.23
N LEU A 73 -3.73 -13.71 0.61
CA LEU A 73 -5.03 -14.19 1.05
C LEU A 73 -5.27 -15.58 0.46
N ASP A 74 -5.20 -16.59 1.33
CA ASP A 74 -5.45 -17.98 0.98
C ASP A 74 -6.68 -18.49 1.74
N THR A 75 -7.78 -18.74 1.03
CA THR A 75 -9.01 -19.29 1.60
C THR A 75 -8.94 -20.81 1.81
N GLY A 76 -7.91 -21.48 1.28
CA GLY A 76 -7.69 -22.92 1.46
C GLY A 76 -6.90 -23.27 2.72
N SER A 77 -6.33 -22.28 3.40
CA SER A 77 -5.56 -22.44 4.63
C SER A 77 -6.38 -22.06 5.86
N MET A 78 -6.24 -22.81 6.96
CA MET A 78 -6.92 -22.53 8.23
C MET A 78 -6.11 -21.65 9.18
N LEU A 79 -4.82 -21.44 8.89
CA LEU A 79 -3.89 -20.75 9.76
C LEU A 79 -3.14 -19.67 9.01
N ASN A 80 -2.84 -18.58 9.72
CA ASN A 80 -1.94 -17.55 9.24
C ASN A 80 -0.50 -18.04 9.42
N ILE A 81 0.17 -18.30 8.31
CA ILE A 81 1.56 -18.76 8.30
C ILE A 81 2.44 -17.57 7.94
N CYS A 82 3.52 -17.38 8.69
CA CYS A 82 4.48 -16.32 8.41
C CYS A 82 5.90 -16.87 8.33
N ASN A 83 6.74 -16.23 7.51
CA ASN A 83 8.15 -16.56 7.44
C ASN A 83 8.85 -16.19 8.76
N SER A 84 9.68 -17.09 9.30
CA SER A 84 10.36 -16.88 10.58
C SER A 84 11.21 -15.62 10.64
N LYS A 85 11.80 -15.17 9.52
CA LYS A 85 12.55 -13.91 9.46
C LYS A 85 11.61 -12.72 9.66
N THR A 86 10.51 -12.67 8.90
CA THR A 86 9.49 -11.62 8.99
C THR A 86 8.87 -11.57 10.39
N TRP A 87 8.67 -12.74 11.00
CA TRP A 87 8.22 -12.82 12.38
C TRP A 87 9.21 -12.17 13.36
N LYS A 88 10.50 -12.55 13.30
CA LYS A 88 11.54 -12.03 14.20
C LYS A 88 11.80 -10.53 14.05
N THR A 89 11.68 -9.98 12.84
CA THR A 89 12.04 -8.58 12.57
C THR A 89 10.87 -7.62 12.65
N THR A 90 9.66 -8.07 12.31
CA THR A 90 8.56 -7.15 11.99
C THR A 90 7.30 -7.45 12.79
N ILE A 91 6.83 -8.71 12.79
CA ILE A 91 5.56 -9.07 13.43
C ILE A 91 5.73 -9.17 14.95
N GLN A 92 6.71 -9.95 15.42
CA GLN A 92 7.11 -10.07 16.83
C GLN A 92 5.97 -10.34 17.83
N TYR A 93 4.83 -10.84 17.37
CA TYR A 93 3.72 -11.28 18.21
C TYR A 93 3.91 -12.73 18.65
N PRO A 94 3.21 -13.20 19.71
CA PRO A 94 3.22 -14.61 20.05
C PRO A 94 2.87 -15.49 18.84
N MET A 95 3.73 -16.48 18.56
CA MET A 95 3.58 -17.41 17.44
C MET A 95 3.73 -18.83 17.97
N ASP A 96 2.84 -19.71 17.55
CA ASP A 96 3.01 -21.15 17.77
C ASP A 96 4.15 -21.66 16.86
N VAL A 97 5.13 -22.30 17.48
CA VAL A 97 6.34 -22.83 16.83
C VAL A 97 6.45 -24.36 16.98
N THR A 98 5.36 -24.99 17.43
CA THR A 98 5.31 -26.43 17.72
C THR A 98 5.32 -27.27 16.45
#